data_AF-A0A3Q1JUD3-F1
#
_entry.id   AF-A0A3Q1JUD3-F1
#
_cell.length_a   1.000
_cell.length_b   1.000
_cell.length_c   1.000
_cell.angle_alpha   90.00
_cell.angle_beta   90.00
_cell.angle_gamma   90.00
#
_symmetry.space_group_name_H-M   'P 1'
#
loop_
_entity.id
_entity.type
_entity.pdbx_description
1 polymer ?
#
loop_
_entity_poly.entity_id
_entity_poly.type
_entity_poly.pdbx_seq_one_letter_code
_entity_poly.pdbx_strand_id
1 'polypeptide(L)'
;MGKHKKSQTNESGNQADKVGRHSREKKLKRDDKTKKAKQEDHLKHIPFKLREIMKSKERIKTGSFKAKKQKETSSHDSKPGDSQDGDIPVPHFKRRKEESEKAYLRRMENETKHVLFLTKNQVERKPELNAEMGKSEKKKESDKIRLQRLQLKKLNRQEAKMEKQMFVDHVAFGEVAMAPPSLSAKPKKAPVKSQKTSKELLLNSLLGHTATSTVKPSMARQRIMEEERERAVEAYRHLKKQKQQQQSAKTASLEKLKNLQ
;
A
#
# COMPACT_ATOMS: atom_id res chain seq x y z
N MET A 1 4.97 27.81 -51.60
CA MET A 1 5.75 28.88 -52.25
C MET A 1 5.65 30.14 -51.40
N GLY A 2 6.76 30.62 -50.81
CA GLY A 2 6.76 31.84 -49.96
C GLY A 2 7.76 31.71 -48.81
N LYS A 3 9.07 31.81 -49.10
CA LYS A 3 9.94 33.00 -48.95
C LYS A 3 10.28 33.36 -47.50
N HIS A 4 11.56 33.15 -47.19
CA HIS A 4 12.32 33.68 -46.07
C HIS A 4 12.43 35.22 -46.09
N LYS A 5 12.62 35.86 -44.91
CA LYS A 5 13.48 37.05 -44.67
C LYS A 5 13.56 37.32 -43.16
N LYS A 6 14.75 37.21 -42.55
CA LYS A 6 15.71 38.31 -42.19
C LYS A 6 15.22 39.14 -40.99
N SER A 7 15.77 38.94 -39.78
CA SER A 7 17.06 39.44 -39.23
C SER A 7 17.06 40.94 -38.93
N GLN A 8 17.28 41.30 -37.66
CA GLN A 8 17.99 42.53 -37.28
C GLN A 8 18.76 42.31 -35.97
N THR A 9 20.07 42.38 -36.10
CA THR A 9 21.10 42.65 -35.09
C THR A 9 21.10 44.13 -34.73
N ASN A 10 21.61 44.46 -33.54
CA ASN A 10 22.54 45.57 -33.27
C ASN A 10 23.42 45.08 -32.09
N GLU A 11 24.72 44.82 -32.32
CA GLU A 11 25.83 45.81 -32.18
C GLU A 11 26.02 46.19 -30.71
N SER A 12 27.20 46.26 -30.11
CA SER A 12 28.61 46.37 -30.49
C SER A 12 29.37 46.18 -29.16
N GLY A 13 30.60 45.71 -29.03
CA GLY A 13 31.75 45.77 -29.92
C GLY A 13 32.99 45.81 -29.02
N ASN A 14 34.07 45.21 -29.52
CA ASN A 14 35.48 45.50 -29.22
C ASN A 14 36.02 45.15 -27.82
N GLN A 15 37.21 44.59 -27.66
CA GLN A 15 38.35 44.24 -28.53
C GLN A 15 39.26 43.31 -27.67
N ALA A 16 39.77 42.20 -28.20
CA ALA A 16 41.17 42.01 -28.66
C ALA A 16 42.18 41.92 -27.49
N ASP A 17 43.16 41.02 -27.39
CA ASP A 17 43.92 40.17 -28.32
C ASP A 17 44.63 39.09 -27.45
N LYS A 18 44.54 37.79 -27.75
CA LYS A 18 45.47 36.93 -28.52
C LYS A 18 46.59 36.22 -27.74
N VAL A 19 46.74 34.94 -28.11
CA VAL A 19 47.89 34.00 -28.00
C VAL A 19 48.22 33.56 -26.57
N GLY A 20 48.32 32.29 -26.18
CA GLY A 20 48.50 31.02 -26.89
C GLY A 20 49.60 30.25 -26.17
N ARG A 21 49.37 28.95 -25.85
CA ARG A 21 50.31 27.82 -25.73
C ARG A 21 49.99 26.85 -24.58
N HIS A 22 50.19 25.58 -24.93
CA HIS A 22 50.08 24.37 -24.12
C HIS A 22 51.03 24.32 -22.91
N SER A 23 50.60 23.68 -21.82
CA SER A 23 51.52 22.86 -20.98
C SER A 23 50.78 21.84 -20.10
N ARG A 24 51.08 20.57 -20.39
CA ARG A 24 51.23 19.36 -19.57
C ARG A 24 50.74 19.31 -18.11
N GLU A 25 50.04 18.21 -17.85
CA GLU A 25 50.12 17.31 -16.69
C GLU A 25 50.63 17.86 -15.35
N LYS A 26 49.73 17.93 -14.36
CA LYS A 26 50.06 17.72 -12.94
C LYS A 26 49.02 16.80 -12.30
N LYS A 27 49.44 15.58 -11.99
CA LYS A 27 48.76 14.69 -11.06
C LYS A 27 48.81 15.32 -9.66
N LEU A 28 47.65 15.57 -9.07
CA LEU A 28 47.52 15.79 -7.63
C LEU A 28 46.83 14.58 -7.03
N LYS A 29 47.62 13.79 -6.29
CA LYS A 29 47.10 12.86 -5.28
C LYS A 29 46.38 13.69 -4.22
N ARG A 30 45.14 13.33 -3.90
CA ARG A 30 44.47 13.78 -2.68
C ARG A 30 43.85 12.57 -2.01
N ASP A 31 44.51 12.16 -0.93
CA ASP A 31 43.99 11.21 0.05
C ASP A 31 42.86 11.88 0.83
N ASP A 32 41.61 11.73 0.39
CA ASP A 32 40.45 12.10 1.19
C ASP A 32 39.88 10.86 1.88
N LYS A 33 40.49 10.52 3.03
CA LYS A 33 39.82 9.77 4.09
C LYS A 33 38.69 10.62 4.65
N THR A 34 37.53 10.57 3.99
CA THR A 34 36.29 11.08 4.57
C THR A 34 35.90 10.18 5.75
N LYS A 35 36.10 10.73 6.95
CA LYS A 35 35.56 10.21 8.21
C LYS A 35 34.06 9.96 7.98
N LYS A 36 33.60 8.70 8.05
CA LYS A 36 32.17 8.38 8.12
C LYS A 36 31.64 8.97 9.43
N ALA A 37 31.19 10.23 9.35
CA ALA A 37 30.43 10.86 10.41
C ALA A 37 29.22 9.98 10.71
N LYS A 38 28.87 9.87 11.99
CA LYS A 38 27.75 9.10 12.55
C LYS A 38 26.44 9.46 11.82
N GLN A 39 26.18 8.83 10.68
CA GLN A 39 25.06 9.14 9.79
C GLN A 39 23.79 8.39 10.20
N GLU A 40 23.63 8.02 11.47
CA GLU A 40 22.64 7.01 11.88
C GLU A 40 21.49 7.55 12.72
N ASP A 41 21.58 8.77 13.27
CA ASP A 41 20.55 9.28 14.19
C ASP A 41 19.33 9.88 13.49
N HIS A 42 19.50 10.52 12.34
CA HIS A 42 18.37 11.13 11.61
C HIS A 42 17.50 10.05 10.95
N LEU A 43 18.12 8.94 10.51
CA LEU A 43 17.41 7.83 9.87
C LEU A 43 16.44 7.13 10.82
N LYS A 44 16.69 7.15 12.14
CA LYS A 44 15.81 6.55 13.16
C LYS A 44 14.46 7.27 13.28
N HIS A 45 14.42 8.58 13.01
CA HIS A 45 13.21 9.41 13.06
C HIS A 45 12.39 9.36 11.75
N ILE A 46 13.00 8.86 10.67
CA ILE A 46 12.31 8.66 9.38
C ILE A 46 11.42 7.41 9.47
N PRO A 47 10.14 7.49 9.03
CA PRO A 47 9.26 6.33 8.96
C PRO A 47 9.90 5.15 8.24
N PHE A 48 9.70 3.94 8.78
CA PHE A 48 10.39 2.71 8.34
C PHE A 48 10.32 2.49 6.82
N LYS A 49 9.13 2.66 6.24
CA LYS A 49 8.90 2.46 4.80
C LYS A 49 9.77 3.41 3.94
N LEU A 50 9.90 4.66 4.36
CA LEU A 50 10.69 5.67 3.65
C LEU A 50 12.19 5.42 3.85
N ARG A 51 12.61 5.03 5.05
CA ARG A 51 13.98 4.60 5.36
C ARG A 51 14.43 3.45 4.47
N GLU A 52 13.57 2.46 4.26
CA GLU A 52 13.84 1.30 3.43
C GLU A 52 13.98 1.67 1.94
N ILE A 53 13.11 2.56 1.44
CA ILE A 53 13.17 3.08 0.06
C ILE A 53 14.44 3.93 -0.15
N MET A 54 14.82 4.76 0.81
CA MET A 54 16.06 5.54 0.71
C MET A 54 17.29 4.63 0.66
N LYS A 55 17.35 3.62 1.54
CA LYS A 55 18.42 2.61 1.54
C LYS A 55 18.47 1.80 0.25
N SER A 56 17.33 1.44 -0.35
CA SER A 56 17.30 0.70 -1.63
C SER A 56 17.76 1.58 -2.79
N LYS A 57 17.33 2.85 -2.84
CA LYS A 57 17.79 3.84 -3.82
C LYS A 57 19.30 4.09 -3.73
N GLU A 58 19.85 4.17 -2.52
CA GLU A 58 21.29 4.30 -2.31
C GLU A 58 22.06 3.06 -2.78
N ARG A 59 21.53 1.85 -2.55
CA ARG A 59 22.12 0.59 -3.07
C ARG A 59 22.11 0.56 -4.60
N ILE A 60 21.02 1.02 -5.23
CA ILE A 60 20.91 1.16 -6.69
C ILE A 60 21.92 2.17 -7.21
N LYS A 61 21.99 3.35 -6.58
CA LYS A 61 22.89 4.43 -6.99
C LYS A 61 24.37 4.08 -6.83
N THR A 62 24.71 3.31 -5.80
CA THR A 62 26.07 2.84 -5.53
C THR A 62 26.44 1.55 -6.29
N GLY A 63 25.52 1.00 -7.09
CA GLY A 63 25.76 -0.20 -7.90
C GLY A 63 26.07 -1.47 -7.10
N SER A 64 25.80 -1.48 -5.79
CA SER A 64 26.20 -2.56 -4.87
C SER A 64 25.17 -3.69 -4.81
N PHE A 65 24.84 -4.26 -5.97
CA PHE A 65 23.92 -5.40 -6.07
C PHE A 65 24.58 -6.78 -6.10
N LYS A 66 25.92 -6.85 -5.98
CA LYS A 66 26.57 -8.16 -5.86
C LYS A 66 26.37 -8.71 -4.45
N ALA A 67 25.52 -9.72 -4.36
CA ALA A 67 25.44 -10.61 -3.21
C ALA A 67 26.86 -10.99 -2.77
N LYS A 68 27.21 -10.63 -1.53
CA LYS A 68 28.41 -11.12 -0.86
C LYS A 68 28.21 -12.62 -0.64
N LYS A 69 28.59 -13.45 -1.62
CA LYS A 69 29.03 -14.81 -1.34
C LYS A 69 30.30 -14.66 -0.52
N GLN A 70 30.24 -15.01 0.77
CA GLN A 70 31.44 -15.09 1.57
C GLN A 70 32.37 -16.12 0.94
N LYS A 71 33.60 -15.70 0.74
CA LYS A 71 34.70 -16.50 0.22
C LYS A 71 35.28 -17.24 1.42
N GLU A 72 34.78 -18.44 1.69
CA GLU A 72 35.49 -19.37 2.58
C GLU A 72 36.59 -20.07 1.79
N THR A 73 37.80 -19.87 2.27
CA THR A 73 39.01 -20.54 1.83
C THR A 73 39.02 -21.95 2.40
N SER A 74 38.75 -22.96 1.59
CA SER A 74 39.60 -24.14 1.40
C SER A 74 38.88 -25.21 0.58
N SER A 75 39.62 -25.73 -0.39
CA SER A 75 39.23 -26.68 -1.41
C SER A 75 38.98 -28.09 -0.87
N HIS A 76 37.89 -28.73 -1.31
CA HIS A 76 37.96 -30.06 -1.92
C HIS A 76 36.72 -30.32 -2.78
N ASP A 77 36.95 -30.81 -4.00
CA ASP A 77 35.95 -31.15 -4.99
C ASP A 77 34.83 -32.03 -4.43
N SER A 78 33.63 -31.47 -4.35
CA SER A 78 32.39 -32.23 -4.44
C SER A 78 31.39 -31.38 -5.21
N LYS A 79 30.76 -31.99 -6.23
CA LYS A 79 29.74 -31.35 -7.06
C LYS A 79 28.62 -30.81 -6.14
N PRO A 80 28.08 -29.61 -6.39
CA PRO A 80 26.95 -29.09 -5.63
C PRO A 80 25.67 -29.80 -6.10
N GLY A 81 25.36 -30.94 -5.49
CA GLY A 81 24.09 -31.64 -5.66
C GLY A 81 23.23 -31.45 -4.41
N ASP A 82 22.16 -30.67 -4.55
CA ASP A 82 20.94 -30.71 -3.71
C ASP A 82 21.07 -30.66 -2.18
N SER A 83 22.07 -29.96 -1.64
CA SER A 83 22.00 -29.57 -0.23
C SER A 83 20.97 -28.44 -0.08
N GLN A 84 19.74 -28.79 0.33
CA GLN A 84 18.78 -27.82 0.81
C GLN A 84 19.43 -27.01 1.94
N ASP A 85 19.16 -25.70 2.00
CA ASP A 85 19.71 -24.76 2.99
C ASP A 85 19.40 -25.25 4.42
N GLY A 86 20.28 -26.09 4.99
CA GLY A 86 20.14 -26.67 6.34
C GLY A 86 20.61 -28.11 6.51
N ASP A 87 20.89 -28.86 5.44
CA ASP A 87 21.39 -30.24 5.59
C ASP A 87 22.86 -30.28 6.00
N ILE A 88 23.18 -31.21 6.92
CA ILE A 88 24.55 -31.38 7.43
C ILE A 88 25.37 -32.03 6.32
N PRO A 89 26.50 -31.43 5.91
CA PRO A 89 27.36 -32.05 4.92
C PRO A 89 27.92 -33.37 5.49
N VAL A 90 27.69 -34.48 4.79
CA VAL A 90 28.20 -35.80 5.18
C VAL A 90 29.61 -35.97 4.59
N PRO A 91 30.67 -36.06 5.42
CA PRO A 91 32.03 -36.24 4.93
C PRO A 91 32.22 -37.61 4.28
N HIS A 92 32.95 -37.65 3.17
CA HIS A 92 33.36 -38.91 2.55
C HIS A 92 34.68 -39.40 3.16
N PHE A 93 34.61 -40.41 4.01
CA PHE A 93 35.78 -41.00 4.66
C PHE A 93 36.58 -41.91 3.72
N LYS A 94 37.57 -41.33 3.05
CA LYS A 94 38.60 -42.05 2.30
C LYS A 94 39.99 -41.63 2.80
N ARG A 95 40.88 -42.60 2.99
CA ARG A 95 42.29 -42.36 3.36
C ARG A 95 43.00 -41.63 2.22
N ARG A 96 43.72 -40.56 2.53
CA ARG A 96 44.49 -39.80 1.53
C ARG A 96 45.79 -40.54 1.18
N LYS A 97 46.37 -40.23 0.03
CA LYS A 97 47.58 -40.92 -0.48
C LYS A 97 48.79 -40.82 0.46
N GLU A 98 48.93 -39.69 1.16
CA GLU A 98 50.07 -39.38 2.06
C GLU A 98 49.69 -39.48 3.54
N GLU A 99 48.50 -39.99 3.85
CA GLU A 99 47.98 -40.05 5.22
C GLU A 99 48.30 -41.41 5.86
N SER A 100 48.93 -41.38 7.03
CA SER A 100 49.11 -42.58 7.85
C SER A 100 47.77 -43.06 8.41
N GLU A 101 47.67 -44.36 8.72
CA GLU A 101 46.44 -44.96 9.27
C GLU A 101 45.95 -44.27 10.53
N LYS A 102 46.87 -43.94 11.42
CA LYS A 102 46.56 -43.24 12.67
C LYS A 102 46.02 -41.83 12.41
N ALA A 103 46.57 -41.11 11.43
CA ALA A 103 46.08 -39.78 11.05
C ALA A 103 44.67 -39.86 10.45
N TYR A 104 44.42 -40.87 9.61
CA TYR A 104 43.09 -41.14 9.05
C TYR A 104 42.04 -41.41 10.12
N LEU A 105 42.32 -42.31 11.06
CA LEU A 105 41.39 -42.61 12.14
C LEU A 105 41.07 -41.37 12.98
N ARG A 106 42.07 -40.53 13.27
CA ARG A 106 41.86 -39.28 14.03
C ARG A 106 41.03 -38.26 13.27
N ARG A 107 41.25 -38.09 11.97
CA ARG A 107 40.44 -37.21 11.12
C ARG A 107 38.99 -37.69 11.06
N MET A 108 38.80 -38.98 10.80
CA MET A 108 37.49 -39.61 10.74
C MET A 108 36.73 -39.51 12.08
N GLU A 109 37.42 -39.71 13.20
CA GLU A 109 36.85 -39.58 14.54
C GLU A 109 36.41 -38.13 14.84
N ASN A 110 37.23 -37.14 14.47
CA ASN A 110 36.92 -35.72 14.68
C ASN A 110 35.74 -35.26 13.82
N GLU A 111 35.73 -35.62 12.53
CA GLU A 111 34.64 -35.30 11.61
C GLU A 111 33.32 -35.98 12.05
N THR A 112 33.38 -37.23 12.51
CA THR A 112 32.21 -37.94 13.06
C THR A 112 31.65 -37.25 14.30
N LYS A 113 32.51 -36.85 15.25
CA LYS A 113 32.09 -36.06 16.43
C LYS A 113 31.44 -34.74 16.03
N HIS A 114 31.97 -34.09 15.00
CA HIS A 114 31.43 -32.82 14.50
C HIS A 114 30.05 -32.98 13.84
N VAL A 115 29.87 -33.96 12.96
CA VAL A 115 28.57 -34.27 12.34
C VAL A 115 27.54 -34.64 13.40
N LEU A 116 27.93 -35.45 14.39
CA LEU A 116 27.04 -35.82 15.50
C LEU A 116 26.62 -34.59 16.32
N PHE A 117 27.54 -33.67 16.58
CA PHE A 117 27.23 -32.40 17.25
C PHE A 117 26.24 -31.57 16.43
N LEU A 118 26.46 -31.40 15.12
CA LEU A 118 25.54 -30.67 14.25
C LEU A 118 24.15 -31.32 14.24
N THR A 119 24.10 -32.66 14.20
CA THR A 119 22.85 -33.44 14.17
C THR A 119 22.03 -33.21 15.44
N LYS A 120 22.67 -33.25 16.61
CA LYS A 120 22.00 -33.01 17.90
C LYS A 120 21.42 -31.60 18.03
N ASN A 121 21.94 -30.64 17.29
CA ASN A 121 21.48 -29.26 17.28
C ASN A 121 20.44 -28.97 16.18
N GLN A 122 20.07 -29.95 15.36
CA GLN A 122 19.00 -29.77 14.37
C GLN A 122 17.64 -30.02 15.01
N VAL A 123 16.68 -29.17 14.66
CA VAL A 123 15.26 -29.42 14.95
C VAL A 123 14.85 -30.71 14.21
N GLU A 124 14.13 -31.61 14.88
CA GLU A 124 13.58 -32.81 14.24
C GLU A 124 12.80 -32.43 12.97
N ARG A 125 13.35 -32.76 11.80
CA ARG A 125 12.60 -32.61 10.56
C ARG A 125 11.51 -33.67 10.54
N LYS A 126 10.26 -33.21 10.52
CA LYS A 126 9.08 -34.02 10.21
C LYS A 126 8.64 -33.72 8.78
N PRO A 127 9.36 -34.23 7.76
CA PRO A 127 9.04 -33.96 6.36
C PRO A 127 7.61 -34.40 6.00
N GLU A 128 7.10 -35.45 6.65
CA GLU A 128 5.74 -35.96 6.48
C GLU A 128 4.63 -34.95 6.87
N LEU A 129 4.88 -34.03 7.81
CA LEU A 129 3.87 -33.04 8.24
C LEU A 129 3.74 -31.84 7.30
N ASN A 130 4.78 -31.54 6.52
CA ASN A 130 4.78 -30.39 5.61
C ASN A 130 4.38 -30.74 4.17
N ALA A 131 4.26 -32.04 3.84
CA ALA A 131 3.84 -32.50 2.53
C ALA A 131 2.32 -32.44 2.30
N GLU A 132 1.51 -32.39 3.36
CA GLU A 132 0.04 -32.51 3.25
C GLU A 132 -0.73 -31.18 3.21
N MET A 133 -0.10 -30.04 3.53
CA MET A 133 -0.67 -28.70 3.29
C MET A 133 -0.56 -28.33 1.79
N GLY A 134 -0.89 -29.29 0.92
CA GLY A 134 -0.88 -29.16 -0.52
C GLY A 134 -1.97 -28.22 -0.99
N LYS A 135 -1.82 -27.71 -2.22
CA LYS A 135 -2.72 -26.77 -2.93
C LYS A 135 -4.24 -27.06 -2.78
N SER A 136 -4.62 -28.28 -2.41
CA SER A 136 -5.98 -28.71 -2.12
C SER A 136 -6.61 -28.02 -0.91
N GLU A 137 -5.89 -27.81 0.20
CA GLU A 137 -6.45 -27.18 1.41
C GLU A 137 -6.70 -25.70 1.21
N LYS A 138 -5.74 -24.99 0.62
CA LYS A 138 -5.89 -23.59 0.24
C LYS A 138 -7.07 -23.37 -0.72
N LYS A 139 -7.32 -24.32 -1.63
CA LYS A 139 -8.49 -24.29 -2.52
C LYS A 139 -9.79 -24.48 -1.73
N LYS A 140 -9.84 -25.46 -0.82
CA LYS A 140 -11.00 -25.68 0.07
C LYS A 140 -11.32 -24.45 0.92
N GLU A 141 -10.31 -23.77 1.47
CA GLU A 141 -10.50 -22.52 2.20
C GLU A 141 -11.04 -21.40 1.31
N SER A 142 -10.48 -21.24 0.10
CA SER A 142 -10.95 -20.23 -0.84
C SER A 142 -12.42 -20.45 -1.26
N ASP A 143 -12.82 -21.72 -1.44
CA ASP A 143 -14.19 -22.09 -1.77
C ASP A 143 -15.13 -21.82 -0.58
N LYS A 144 -14.71 -22.12 0.66
CA LYS A 144 -15.46 -21.79 1.89
C LYS A 144 -15.67 -20.28 2.02
N ILE A 145 -14.63 -19.47 1.83
CA ILE A 145 -14.70 -18.00 1.90
C ILE A 145 -15.65 -17.46 0.82
N ARG A 146 -15.59 -18.02 -0.40
CA ARG A 146 -16.50 -17.64 -1.49
C ARG A 146 -17.96 -17.95 -1.15
N LEU A 147 -18.23 -19.11 -0.56
CA LEU A 147 -19.56 -19.51 -0.13
C LEU A 147 -20.11 -18.58 0.95
N GLN A 148 -19.32 -18.27 1.99
CA GLN A 148 -19.69 -17.35 3.05
C GLN A 148 -20.03 -15.95 2.51
N ARG A 149 -19.21 -15.43 1.58
CA ARG A 149 -19.48 -14.14 0.93
C ARG A 149 -20.81 -14.15 0.17
N LEU A 150 -21.14 -15.24 -0.51
CA LEU A 150 -22.41 -15.38 -1.23
C LEU A 150 -23.61 -15.41 -0.27
N GLN A 151 -23.50 -16.09 0.87
CA GLN A 151 -24.54 -16.13 1.90
C GLN A 151 -24.75 -14.73 2.50
N LEU A 152 -23.68 -14.05 2.89
CA LEU A 152 -23.75 -12.68 3.42
C LEU A 152 -24.40 -11.72 2.42
N LYS A 153 -24.04 -11.81 1.13
CA LYS A 153 -24.66 -10.98 0.09
C LYS A 153 -26.16 -11.23 -0.07
N LYS A 154 -26.62 -12.48 0.13
CA LYS A 154 -28.06 -12.81 0.10
C LYS A 154 -28.78 -12.18 1.29
N LEU A 155 -28.23 -12.29 2.50
CA LEU A 155 -28.80 -11.68 3.71
C LEU A 155 -28.88 -10.16 3.57
N ASN A 156 -27.79 -9.50 3.20
CA ASN A 156 -27.78 -8.05 3.00
C ASN A 156 -28.81 -7.61 1.93
N ARG A 157 -29.01 -8.43 0.88
CA ARG A 157 -30.03 -8.12 -0.14
C ARG A 157 -31.46 -8.31 0.38
N GLN A 158 -31.69 -9.28 1.26
CA GLN A 158 -32.98 -9.45 1.93
C GLN A 158 -33.26 -8.28 2.86
N GLU A 159 -32.30 -7.90 3.69
CA GLU A 159 -32.39 -6.73 4.58
C GLU A 159 -32.66 -5.47 3.78
N ALA A 160 -31.91 -5.19 2.71
CA ALA A 160 -32.14 -4.02 1.86
C ALA A 160 -33.52 -4.00 1.21
N LYS A 161 -34.08 -5.17 0.86
CA LYS A 161 -35.45 -5.25 0.34
C LYS A 161 -36.49 -4.96 1.43
N MET A 162 -36.31 -5.51 2.63
CA MET A 162 -37.21 -5.23 3.75
C MET A 162 -37.15 -3.76 4.15
N GLU A 163 -35.94 -3.17 4.22
CA GLU A 163 -35.77 -1.74 4.45
C GLU A 163 -36.48 -0.94 3.36
N LYS A 164 -36.25 -1.25 2.08
CA LYS A 164 -36.95 -0.57 0.98
C LYS A 164 -38.47 -0.65 1.13
N GLN A 165 -39.02 -1.80 1.53
CA GLN A 165 -40.46 -1.93 1.76
C GLN A 165 -40.94 -1.11 2.96
N MET A 166 -40.15 -1.04 4.04
CA MET A 166 -40.47 -0.21 5.21
C MET A 166 -40.39 1.29 4.94
N PHE A 167 -39.54 1.73 4.01
CA PHE A 167 -39.32 3.15 3.69
C PHE A 167 -40.00 3.62 2.39
N VAL A 168 -40.91 2.82 1.82
CA VAL A 168 -41.76 3.23 0.70
C VAL A 168 -43.11 3.67 1.25
N ASP A 169 -43.31 4.98 1.32
CA ASP A 169 -44.62 5.56 1.61
C ASP A 169 -45.48 5.52 0.34
N HIS A 170 -46.68 4.95 0.44
CA HIS A 170 -47.64 4.96 -0.66
C HIS A 170 -48.41 6.28 -0.62
N VAL A 171 -48.14 7.16 -1.59
CA VAL A 171 -48.80 8.46 -1.70
C VAL A 171 -49.56 8.52 -3.03
N ALA A 172 -50.78 9.05 -3.00
CA ALA A 172 -51.62 9.13 -4.18
C ALA A 172 -50.99 10.04 -5.25
N PHE A 173 -51.15 9.66 -6.51
CA PHE A 173 -50.65 10.43 -7.65
C PHE A 173 -51.32 11.83 -7.67
N GLY A 174 -50.51 12.88 -7.58
CA GLY A 174 -50.97 14.28 -7.61
C GLY A 174 -50.81 15.05 -6.29
N GLU A 175 -50.60 14.38 -5.17
CA GLU A 175 -50.40 15.05 -3.86
C GLU A 175 -48.94 15.46 -3.62
N VAL A 176 -47.97 14.71 -4.15
CA VAL A 176 -46.53 14.97 -3.93
C VAL A 176 -45.83 15.23 -5.26
N ALA A 177 -45.39 16.47 -5.46
CA ALA A 177 -44.42 16.80 -6.50
C ALA A 177 -43.03 16.29 -6.06
N MET A 178 -42.56 15.18 -6.65
CA MET A 178 -41.23 14.58 -6.37
C MET A 178 -40.07 15.56 -6.56
N ALA A 179 -40.27 16.55 -7.44
CA ALA A 179 -39.43 17.72 -7.57
C ALA A 179 -40.34 18.89 -7.95
N PRO A 180 -40.06 20.12 -7.47
CA PRO A 180 -40.79 21.29 -7.94
C PRO A 180 -40.65 21.40 -9.47
N PRO A 181 -41.72 21.84 -10.19
CA PRO A 181 -41.64 22.02 -11.63
C PRO A 181 -40.50 22.99 -11.97
N SER A 182 -39.55 22.53 -12.78
CA SER A 182 -38.46 23.36 -13.23
C SER A 182 -38.93 24.27 -14.37
N LEU A 183 -39.03 25.57 -14.08
CA LEU A 183 -39.35 26.58 -15.09
C LEU A 183 -38.14 26.75 -16.03
N SER A 184 -38.08 25.95 -17.11
CA SER A 184 -37.06 26.09 -18.16
C SER A 184 -37.33 27.24 -19.13
N ALA A 185 -38.45 27.94 -18.97
CA ALA A 185 -38.86 29.04 -19.83
C ALA A 185 -37.97 30.28 -19.57
N LYS A 186 -37.30 30.76 -20.63
CA LYS A 186 -36.58 32.04 -20.58
C LYS A 186 -37.60 33.18 -20.43
N PRO A 187 -37.46 34.10 -19.45
CA PRO A 187 -38.35 35.25 -19.35
C PRO A 187 -38.26 36.10 -20.63
N LYS A 188 -39.40 36.42 -21.25
CA LYS A 188 -39.49 37.17 -22.53
C LYS A 188 -38.74 38.51 -22.55
N LYS A 189 -38.46 39.09 -21.38
CA LYS A 189 -37.82 40.41 -21.20
C LYS A 189 -36.45 40.33 -20.49
N ALA A 190 -35.90 39.15 -20.28
CA ALA A 190 -34.60 39.03 -19.62
C ALA A 190 -33.47 39.52 -20.56
N PRO A 191 -32.65 40.49 -20.15
CA PRO A 191 -31.47 40.87 -20.94
C PRO A 191 -30.54 39.65 -21.03
N VAL A 192 -30.21 39.24 -22.25
CA VAL A 192 -29.22 38.19 -22.52
C VAL A 192 -27.84 38.76 -22.18
N LYS A 193 -27.50 38.79 -20.89
CA LYS A 193 -26.12 39.06 -20.46
C LYS A 193 -25.27 37.90 -20.94
N SER A 194 -24.33 38.18 -21.86
CA SER A 194 -23.33 37.22 -22.30
C SER A 194 -22.66 36.62 -21.06
N GLN A 195 -22.79 35.31 -20.88
CA GLN A 195 -22.24 34.57 -19.74
C GLN A 195 -20.70 34.67 -19.71
N LYS A 196 -20.19 35.74 -19.12
CA LYS A 196 -18.77 35.92 -18.78
C LYS A 196 -18.58 36.49 -17.36
N THR A 197 -19.61 36.43 -16.52
CA THR A 197 -19.40 36.52 -15.07
C THR A 197 -19.20 35.09 -14.57
N SER A 198 -18.12 34.85 -13.82
CA SER A 198 -17.87 33.56 -13.17
C SER A 198 -19.15 33.07 -12.50
N LYS A 199 -19.47 31.79 -12.63
CA LYS A 199 -20.67 31.15 -12.06
C LYS A 199 -20.53 31.00 -10.53
N GLU A 200 -20.17 32.08 -9.86
CA GLU A 200 -19.93 32.12 -8.42
C GLU A 200 -21.13 32.80 -7.77
N LEU A 201 -21.71 32.14 -6.78
CA LEU A 201 -22.84 32.67 -6.04
C LEU A 201 -22.41 33.96 -5.35
N LEU A 202 -23.23 35.01 -5.36
CA LEU A 202 -22.92 36.27 -4.67
C LEU A 202 -22.61 36.06 -3.18
N LEU A 203 -23.26 35.07 -2.56
CA LEU A 203 -23.01 34.66 -1.18
C LEU A 203 -21.56 34.18 -0.95
N ASN A 204 -20.92 33.56 -1.94
CA ASN A 204 -19.53 33.15 -1.86
C ASN A 204 -18.59 34.36 -1.74
N SER A 205 -18.92 35.45 -2.44
CA SER A 205 -18.21 36.73 -2.33
C SER A 205 -18.44 37.39 -0.97
N LEU A 206 -19.64 37.27 -0.40
CA LEU A 206 -20.00 37.94 0.85
C LEU A 206 -19.47 37.20 2.08
N LEU A 207 -19.50 35.87 2.06
CA LEU A 207 -19.02 35.03 3.16
C LEU A 207 -17.50 34.72 3.03
N GLY A 208 -16.84 35.20 1.97
CA GLY A 208 -15.43 34.90 1.71
C GLY A 208 -15.17 33.42 1.38
N HIS A 209 -16.22 32.65 1.08
CA HIS A 209 -16.12 31.25 0.74
C HIS A 209 -15.90 31.12 -0.76
N THR A 210 -14.68 30.86 -1.21
CA THR A 210 -14.47 30.42 -2.60
C THR A 210 -15.31 29.16 -2.86
N ALA A 211 -15.92 29.06 -4.06
CA ALA A 211 -16.79 27.94 -4.43
C ALA A 211 -16.14 26.63 -4.00
N THR A 212 -16.80 25.87 -3.11
CA THR A 212 -16.26 24.66 -2.49
C THR A 212 -15.52 23.87 -3.54
N SER A 213 -14.19 23.82 -3.40
CA SER A 213 -13.29 23.22 -4.37
C SER A 213 -13.88 21.90 -4.85
N THR A 214 -14.17 21.79 -6.15
CA THR A 214 -14.67 20.57 -6.80
C THR A 214 -13.63 19.46 -6.81
N VAL A 215 -12.49 19.67 -6.13
CA VAL A 215 -11.45 18.69 -5.92
C VAL A 215 -12.00 17.62 -4.98
N LYS A 216 -12.11 16.40 -5.51
CA LYS A 216 -12.45 15.22 -4.73
C LYS A 216 -11.53 15.17 -3.51
N PRO A 217 -12.05 15.06 -2.27
CA PRO A 217 -11.22 14.98 -1.09
C PRO A 217 -10.29 13.77 -1.20
N SER A 218 -9.11 13.83 -0.56
CA SER A 218 -8.15 12.72 -0.55
C SER A 218 -8.82 11.44 -0.04
N MET A 219 -8.35 10.27 -0.51
CA MET A 219 -8.89 8.97 -0.08
C MET A 219 -8.95 8.81 1.45
N ALA A 220 -7.97 9.37 2.18
CA ALA A 220 -7.97 9.36 3.64
C ALA A 220 -9.11 10.19 4.22
N ARG A 221 -9.34 11.38 3.66
CA ARG A 221 -10.44 12.27 4.09
C ARG A 221 -11.81 11.70 3.74
N GLN A 222 -11.94 11.03 2.60
CA GLN A 222 -13.16 10.31 2.22
C GLN A 222 -13.53 9.25 3.27
N ARG A 223 -12.56 8.43 3.69
CA ARG A 223 -12.78 7.41 4.72
C ARG A 223 -13.25 7.99 6.05
N ILE A 224 -12.65 9.11 6.49
CA ILE A 224 -13.06 9.79 7.73
C ILE A 224 -14.50 10.27 7.62
N MET A 225 -14.86 10.94 6.51
CA MET A 225 -16.22 11.42 6.29
C MET A 225 -17.25 10.28 6.17
N GLU A 226 -16.86 9.16 5.55
CA GLU A 226 -17.71 7.97 5.43
C GLU A 226 -17.93 7.30 6.79
N GLU A 227 -16.88 7.14 7.60
CA GLU A 227 -16.97 6.59 8.96
C GLU A 227 -17.84 7.48 9.87
N GLU A 228 -17.67 8.80 9.81
CA GLU A 228 -18.53 9.75 10.54
C GLU A 228 -19.99 9.64 10.11
N ARG A 229 -20.23 9.50 8.80
CA ARG A 229 -21.57 9.31 8.25
C ARG A 229 -22.18 7.99 8.74
N GLU A 230 -21.44 6.89 8.71
CA GLU A 230 -21.90 5.59 9.19
C GLU A 230 -22.24 5.66 10.67
N ARG A 231 -21.37 6.24 11.50
CA ARG A 231 -21.62 6.43 12.93
C ARG A 231 -22.90 7.24 13.21
N ALA A 232 -23.13 8.32 12.45
CA ALA A 232 -24.34 9.14 12.58
C ALA A 232 -25.61 8.37 12.19
N VAL A 233 -25.54 7.58 11.11
CA VAL A 233 -26.65 6.75 10.65
C VAL A 233 -26.98 5.65 11.66
N GLU A 234 -25.97 4.97 12.20
CA GLU A 234 -26.15 3.96 13.25
C GLU A 234 -26.80 4.57 14.49
N ALA A 235 -26.26 5.68 14.99
CA ALA A 235 -26.84 6.39 16.13
C ALA A 235 -28.32 6.77 15.89
N TYR A 236 -28.64 7.27 14.70
CA TYR A 236 -30.01 7.58 14.31
C TYR A 236 -30.90 6.33 14.27
N ARG A 237 -30.41 5.21 13.71
CA ARG A 237 -31.12 3.92 13.69
C ARG A 237 -31.43 3.43 15.11
N HIS A 238 -30.45 3.50 16.01
CA HIS A 238 -30.63 3.11 17.42
C HIS A 238 -31.68 3.99 18.11
N LEU A 239 -31.58 5.31 17.97
CA LEU A 239 -32.53 6.26 18.54
C LEU A 239 -33.95 6.02 18.01
N LYS A 240 -34.10 5.78 16.71
CA LYS A 240 -35.39 5.52 16.09
C LYS A 240 -36.01 4.20 16.56
N LYS A 241 -35.20 3.14 16.70
CA LYS A 241 -35.63 1.84 17.24
C LYS A 241 -36.13 1.96 18.68
N GLN A 242 -35.40 2.69 19.53
CA GLN A 242 -35.83 2.96 20.90
C GLN A 242 -37.16 3.73 20.94
N LYS A 243 -37.30 4.77 20.11
CA LYS A 243 -38.56 5.53 20.01
C LYS A 243 -39.72 4.65 19.59
N GLN A 244 -39.52 3.74 18.62
CA GLN A 244 -40.55 2.80 18.19
C GLN A 244 -40.96 1.83 19.30
N GLN A 245 -40.00 1.28 20.04
CA GLN A 245 -40.26 0.39 21.18
C GLN A 245 -41.05 1.09 22.30
N GLN A 246 -40.71 2.36 22.59
CA GLN A 246 -41.46 3.15 23.55
C GLN A 246 -42.89 3.41 23.09
N GLN A 247 -43.11 3.70 21.80
CA GLN A 247 -44.45 3.87 21.25
C GLN A 247 -45.25 2.57 21.33
N SER A 248 -44.67 1.42 20.94
CA SER A 248 -45.35 0.12 21.04
C SER A 248 -45.66 -0.27 22.49
N ALA A 249 -44.78 0.06 23.43
CA ALA A 249 -45.01 -0.19 24.86
C ALA A 249 -46.15 0.68 25.39
N LYS A 250 -46.19 1.97 25.00
CA LYS A 250 -47.28 2.90 25.36
C LYS A 250 -48.62 2.44 24.80
N THR A 251 -48.68 2.04 23.53
CA THR A 251 -49.92 1.52 22.94
C THR A 251 -50.36 0.24 23.65
N ALA A 252 -49.44 -0.69 23.92
CA ALA A 252 -49.76 -1.92 24.64
C ALA A 252 -50.25 -1.66 26.08
N SER A 253 -49.69 -0.67 26.79
CA SER A 253 -50.18 -0.29 28.11
C SER A 253 -51.58 0.34 28.05
N LEU A 254 -51.88 1.14 27.03
CA LEU A 254 -53.20 1.74 26.83
C LEU A 254 -54.26 0.67 26.50
N GLU A 255 -53.92 -0.32 25.65
CA GLU A 255 -54.80 -1.45 25.36
C GLU A 255 -55.10 -2.28 26.61
N LYS A 256 -54.10 -2.54 27.47
CA LYS A 256 -54.33 -3.24 28.75
C LYS A 256 -55.31 -2.49 29.66
N LEU A 257 -55.22 -1.16 29.73
CA LEU A 257 -56.13 -0.35 30.53
C LEU A 257 -57.57 -0.36 29.99
N LYS A 258 -57.74 -0.38 28.65
CA LYS A 258 -59.07 -0.49 28.03
C LYS A 258 -59.73 -1.85 28.25
N ASN A 259 -58.95 -2.93 28.30
CA ASN A 259 -59.46 -4.29 28.50
C ASN A 259 -59.75 -4.66 29.98
N LEU A 260 -59.56 -3.72 30.91
CA LEU A 260 -59.84 -3.87 32.35
C LEU A 260 -61.17 -3.21 32.77
N GLN A 261 -61.88 -2.56 31.85
CA GLN A 261 -63.26 -2.07 32.00
C GLN A 261 -64.24 -3.06 31.37
#